data_AF-A0A7S1S353-F1
#
_entry.id   AF-A0A7S1S353-F1
#
_cell.length_a   1.000
_cell.length_b   1.000
_cell.length_c   1.000
_cell.angle_alpha   90.00
_cell.angle_beta   90.00
_cell.angle_gamma   90.00
#
_symmetry.space_group_name_H-M   'P 1'
#
loop_
_entity.id
_entity.type
_entity.pdbx_description
1 polymer ?
#
loop_
_entity_poly.entity_id
_entity_poly.type
_entity_poly.pdbx_seq_one_letter_code
_entity_poly.pdbx_strand_id
1 'polypeptide(L)'
;RVDAGEIADLGTWVEELAKLPLQSHPGLDYAYGYGYDVLGRLIEVKSGLGLSAYLRKHIFEPLGMNDTGFDLESIRREDSEPPPAKRLATLYRCTKSSRFGGDGRLRRLVR
;
A
#
# COMPACT_ATOMS: atom_id res chain seq x y z
N ARG A 1 -4.96 -16.29 10.34
CA ARG A 1 -4.82 -16.14 8.87
C ARG A 1 -5.97 -15.22 8.47
N VAL A 2 -5.68 -13.95 8.21
CA VAL A 2 -6.74 -13.00 7.81
C VAL A 2 -6.91 -13.19 6.31
N ASP A 3 -8.08 -13.65 5.88
CA ASP A 3 -8.35 -13.85 4.46
C ASP A 3 -8.49 -12.48 3.79
N ALA A 4 -7.91 -12.34 2.59
CA ALA A 4 -7.59 -11.07 1.93
C ALA A 4 -8.79 -10.17 1.52
N GLY A 5 -9.98 -10.43 2.05
CA GLY A 5 -11.21 -9.67 1.80
C GLY A 5 -11.81 -8.98 3.03
N GLU A 6 -11.34 -9.26 4.26
CA GLU A 6 -11.97 -8.72 5.48
C GLU A 6 -11.31 -7.44 6.02
N ILE A 7 -10.07 -7.16 5.64
CA ILE A 7 -9.35 -5.96 6.09
C ILE A 7 -9.54 -4.86 5.06
N ALA A 8 -10.42 -3.91 5.34
CA ALA A 8 -10.71 -2.78 4.46
C ALA A 8 -9.81 -1.56 4.72
N ASP A 9 -9.29 -1.42 5.95
CA ASP A 9 -8.50 -0.25 6.36
C ASP A 9 -7.40 -0.59 7.36
N LEU A 10 -6.50 0.38 7.57
CA LEU A 10 -5.34 0.25 8.44
C LEU A 10 -5.72 0.12 9.93
N GLY A 11 -6.88 0.65 10.33
CA GLY A 11 -7.39 0.53 11.69
C GLY A 11 -7.74 -0.92 12.01
N THR A 12 -8.58 -1.51 11.17
CA THR A 12 -9.00 -2.92 11.26
C THR A 12 -7.80 -3.86 11.23
N TRP A 13 -6.79 -3.57 10.39
CA TRP A 13 -5.54 -4.34 10.35
C TRP A 13 -4.82 -4.36 11.70
N VAL A 14 -4.64 -3.19 12.31
CA VAL A 14 -3.93 -3.05 13.59
C VAL A 14 -4.71 -3.68 14.74
N GLU A 15 -6.05 -3.65 14.70
CA GLU A 15 -6.90 -4.32 15.68
C GLU A 15 -6.76 -5.84 15.62
N GLU A 16 -6.72 -6.44 14.42
CA GLU A 16 -6.46 -7.88 14.27
C GLU A 16 -5.02 -8.23 14.69
N LEU A 17 -4.05 -7.39 14.34
CA LEU A 17 -2.65 -7.59 14.73
C LEU A 17 -2.48 -7.62 16.25
N ALA A 18 -3.21 -6.76 16.98
CA ALA A 18 -3.14 -6.68 18.44
C ALA A 18 -3.62 -7.95 19.16
N LYS A 19 -4.36 -8.85 18.49
CA LYS A 19 -4.80 -10.13 19.04
C LYS A 19 -3.71 -11.21 19.02
N LEU A 20 -2.63 -10.99 18.27
CA LEU A 20 -1.55 -11.96 18.13
C LEU A 20 -0.52 -11.79 19.27
N PRO A 21 0.11 -12.90 19.73
CA PRO A 21 1.16 -12.81 20.74
C PRO A 21 2.40 -12.11 20.17
N LEU A 22 3.12 -11.40 21.04
CA LEU A 22 4.41 -10.83 20.70
C LEU A 22 5.43 -11.94 20.42
N GLN A 23 6.19 -11.79 19.34
CA GLN A 23 7.27 -12.71 18.97
C GLN A 23 8.45 -12.66 19.95
N SER A 24 8.76 -11.46 20.47
CA SER A 24 9.81 -11.22 21.46
C SER A 24 9.42 -10.06 22.36
N HIS A 25 10.07 -9.96 23.53
CA HIS A 25 9.83 -8.82 24.42
C HIS A 25 10.47 -7.53 23.86
N PRO A 26 9.85 -6.36 24.08
CA PRO A 26 10.39 -5.10 23.58
C PRO A 26 11.83 -4.85 24.04
N GLY A 27 12.70 -4.45 23.11
CA GLY A 27 14.10 -4.11 23.39
C GLY A 27 15.08 -5.28 23.47
N LEU A 28 14.63 -6.53 23.32
CA LEU A 28 15.51 -7.70 23.33
C LEU A 28 16.02 -8.07 21.94
N ASP A 29 15.13 -8.07 20.95
CA ASP A 29 15.43 -8.48 19.58
C ASP A 29 14.95 -7.44 18.56
N TYR A 30 15.61 -7.41 17.40
CA TYR A 30 15.15 -6.68 16.23
C TYR A 30 14.51 -7.65 15.23
N ALA A 31 13.24 -7.43 14.91
CA ALA A 31 12.52 -8.15 13.88
C ALA A 31 11.89 -7.17 12.90
N TYR A 32 12.16 -7.34 11.61
CA TYR A 32 11.45 -6.62 10.57
C TYR A 32 10.03 -7.18 10.47
N GLY A 33 9.02 -6.34 10.76
CA GLY A 33 7.64 -6.79 10.86
C GLY A 33 6.65 -5.64 10.74
N TYR A 34 5.45 -5.87 11.26
CA TYR A 34 4.28 -4.99 11.11
C TYR A 34 4.31 -3.71 11.95
N GLY A 35 5.47 -3.36 12.53
CA GLY A 35 5.61 -2.16 13.35
C GLY A 35 5.33 -0.86 12.59
N TYR A 36 5.64 -0.82 11.30
CA TYR A 36 5.35 0.36 10.46
C TYR A 36 3.86 0.57 10.20
N ASP A 37 3.06 -0.50 10.16
CA ASP A 37 1.60 -0.39 10.03
C ASP A 37 1.00 0.24 11.29
N VAL A 38 1.49 -0.17 12.46
CA VAL A 38 1.11 0.41 13.76
C VAL A 38 1.52 1.89 13.85
N LEU A 39 2.72 2.25 13.37
CA LEU A 39 3.15 3.65 13.28
C LEU A 39 2.27 4.46 12.32
N GLY A 40 1.90 3.89 11.17
CA GLY A 40 0.95 4.49 10.24
C GLY A 40 -0.39 4.78 10.92
N ARG A 41 -0.93 3.81 11.66
CA ARG A 41 -2.18 3.98 12.40
C ARG A 41 -2.07 5.04 13.50
N LEU A 42 -0.94 5.12 14.19
CA LEU A 42 -0.69 6.14 15.20
C LEU A 42 -0.75 7.56 14.60
N ILE A 43 -0.19 7.74 13.40
CA ILE A 43 -0.27 9.00 12.65
C ILE A 43 -1.73 9.34 12.34
N GLU A 44 -2.52 8.37 11.86
CA GLU A 44 -3.94 8.60 11.57
C GLU A 44 -4.72 9.04 12.81
N VAL A 45 -4.54 8.35 13.93
CA VAL A 45 -5.22 8.67 15.19
C VAL A 45 -4.82 10.06 15.69
N LYS A 46 -3.53 10.41 15.61
CA LYS A 46 -3.04 11.70 16.13
C LYS A 46 -3.41 12.87 15.24
N SER A 47 -3.43 12.68 13.93
CA SER A 47 -3.69 13.73 12.95
C SER A 47 -5.17 13.90 12.61
N GLY A 48 -5.99 12.87 12.81
CA GLY A 48 -7.38 12.82 12.35
C GLY A 48 -7.53 12.70 10.83
N LEU A 49 -6.43 12.44 10.11
CA LEU A 49 -6.40 12.26 8.66
C LEU A 49 -6.04 10.81 8.32
N GLY A 50 -6.54 10.31 7.19
CA GLY A 50 -6.03 9.04 6.64
C GLY A 50 -4.56 9.15 6.28
N LEU A 51 -3.81 8.03 6.38
CA LEU A 51 -2.36 8.03 6.20
C LEU A 51 -1.92 8.61 4.85
N SER A 52 -2.65 8.31 3.77
CA SER A 52 -2.38 8.82 2.43
C SER A 52 -2.51 10.35 2.34
N ALA A 53 -3.53 10.93 2.98
CA ALA A 53 -3.75 12.36 3.03
C ALA A 53 -2.69 13.07 3.89
N TYR A 54 -2.32 12.47 5.02
CA TYR A 54 -1.26 13.01 5.88
C TYR A 54 0.08 13.07 5.13
N LEU A 55 0.51 11.95 4.51
CA LEU A 55 1.78 11.89 3.79
C LEU A 55 1.80 12.83 2.59
N ARG A 56 0.67 12.99 1.89
CA ARG A 56 0.56 13.97 0.81
C ARG A 56 0.83 15.39 1.31
N LYS A 57 0.09 15.82 2.32
CA LYS A 57 0.16 17.19 2.85
C LYS A 57 1.52 17.52 3.48
N HIS A 58 2.13 16.56 4.17
CA HIS A 58 3.31 16.80 5.00
C HIS A 58 4.62 16.39 4.35
N ILE A 59 4.60 15.54 3.32
CA ILE A 59 5.82 15.02 2.68
C ILE A 59 5.76 15.21 1.16
N PHE A 60 4.75 14.67 0.48
CA PHE A 60 4.78 14.63 -0.99
C PHE A 60 4.63 16.01 -1.62
N GLU A 61 3.68 16.83 -1.16
CA GLU A 61 3.49 18.18 -1.69
C GLU A 61 4.68 19.11 -1.41
N PRO A 62 5.22 19.21 -0.17
CA PRO A 62 6.40 20.04 0.10
C PRO A 62 7.65 19.63 -0.68
N LEU A 63 7.80 18.34 -1.00
CA LEU A 63 8.94 17.82 -1.76
C LEU A 63 8.67 17.72 -3.28
N GLY A 64 7.49 18.12 -3.75
CA GLY A 64 7.12 18.03 -5.18
C GLY A 64 7.00 16.60 -5.71
N MET A 65 6.75 15.61 -4.85
CA MET A 65 6.59 14.19 -5.19
C MET A 65 5.21 13.89 -5.81
N ASN A 66 4.99 14.51 -6.95
CA ASN A 66 3.73 14.53 -7.69
C ASN A 66 3.27 13.16 -8.23
N ASP A 67 4.20 12.23 -8.39
CA ASP A 67 3.97 10.88 -8.92
C ASP A 67 4.03 9.80 -7.82
N THR A 68 3.84 10.18 -6.54
CA THR A 68 3.87 9.26 -5.39
C THR A 68 2.54 9.26 -4.64
N GLY A 69 2.02 8.08 -4.34
CA GLY A 69 0.74 7.89 -3.66
C GLY A 69 0.42 6.41 -3.46
N PHE A 70 -0.69 6.13 -2.78
CA PHE A 70 -1.13 4.76 -2.46
C PHE A 70 -2.02 4.15 -3.54
N ASP A 71 -2.69 4.98 -4.30
CA ASP A 71 -3.59 4.60 -5.38
C ASP A 71 -3.41 5.52 -6.59
N LEU A 72 -3.84 5.04 -7.76
CA LEU A 72 -3.67 5.77 -9.01
C LEU A 72 -4.51 7.03 -9.10
N GLU A 73 -5.68 7.06 -8.45
CA GLU A 73 -6.55 8.25 -8.45
C GLU A 73 -5.85 9.40 -7.72
N SER A 74 -5.19 9.10 -6.61
CA SER A 74 -4.41 10.03 -5.81
C SER A 74 -3.18 10.59 -6.55
N ILE A 75 -2.70 9.90 -7.59
CA ILE A 75 -1.52 10.31 -8.38
C ILE A 75 -1.94 10.95 -9.72
N ARG A 76 -3.18 10.72 -10.18
CA ARG A 76 -3.62 11.12 -11.51
C ARG A 76 -3.73 12.65 -11.62
N ARG A 77 -2.90 13.24 -12.47
CA ARG A 77 -3.04 14.63 -12.92
C ARG A 77 -3.78 14.63 -14.25
N GLU A 78 -4.79 15.48 -14.40
CA GLU A 78 -5.51 15.67 -15.67
C GLU A 78 -4.60 16.20 -16.79
N ASP A 79 -3.61 17.03 -16.43
CA ASP A 79 -2.76 17.75 -17.38
C ASP A 79 -1.46 17.02 -17.79
N SER A 80 -1.18 15.85 -17.20
CA SER A 80 0.07 15.13 -17.47
C SER A 80 -0.07 14.20 -18.67
N GLU A 81 0.43 14.65 -19.83
CA GLU A 81 0.76 13.78 -20.97
C GLU A 81 2.22 13.29 -20.85
N PRO A 82 2.49 11.97 -20.91
CA PRO A 82 1.52 10.88 -20.98
C PRO A 82 0.87 10.58 -19.62
N PRO A 83 -0.33 9.97 -19.62
CA PRO A 83 -1.04 9.58 -18.41
C PRO A 83 -0.12 8.73 -17.51
N PRO A 84 -0.18 8.88 -16.16
CA PRO A 84 0.73 8.22 -15.23
C PRO A 84 0.85 6.71 -15.46
N ALA A 85 -0.22 6.08 -15.96
CA ALA A 85 -0.26 4.67 -16.35
C ALA A 85 0.87 4.24 -17.31
N LYS A 86 1.42 5.13 -18.16
CA LYS A 86 2.54 4.81 -19.05
C LYS A 86 3.91 4.86 -18.37
N ARG A 87 4.03 5.56 -17.23
CA ARG A 87 5.28 5.72 -16.45
C ARG A 87 5.39 4.74 -15.29
N LEU A 88 4.34 3.98 -15.00
CA LEU A 88 4.37 2.92 -14.01
C LEU A 88 5.32 1.80 -14.48
N ALA A 89 6.37 1.55 -13.69
CA ALA A 89 7.11 0.32 -13.78
C ALA A 89 6.18 -0.83 -13.33
N THR A 90 5.41 -1.39 -14.27
CA THR A 90 4.55 -2.53 -13.98
C THR A 90 5.44 -3.76 -13.77
N LEU A 91 5.82 -4.05 -12.52
CA LEU A 91 6.54 -5.30 -12.20
C LEU A 91 5.70 -6.54 -12.55
N TYR A 92 4.37 -6.40 -12.59
CA TYR A 92 3.43 -7.46 -12.95
C TYR A 92 2.38 -6.98 -13.95
N ARG A 93 2.51 -7.43 -15.21
CA ARG A 93 1.50 -7.18 -16.25
C ARG A 93 0.34 -8.16 -16.10
N CYS A 94 -0.84 -7.69 -15.70
CA CYS A 94 -2.07 -8.47 -15.86
C CYS A 94 -2.47 -8.46 -17.34
N THR A 95 -2.19 -9.53 -18.06
CA THR A 95 -2.63 -9.67 -19.46
C THR A 95 -4.08 -10.14 -19.48
N LYS A 96 -5.01 -9.27 -19.89
CA LYS A 96 -6.33 -9.72 -20.37
C LYS A 96 -6.13 -10.46 -21.69
N SER A 97 -6.00 -11.78 -21.67
CA SER A 97 -6.31 -12.60 -22.83
C SER A 97 -7.44 -13.54 -22.48
N SER A 98 -8.69 -13.07 -22.63
CA SER A 98 -9.82 -13.99 -22.74
C SER A 98 -9.78 -14.64 -24.12
N ARG A 99 -9.29 -15.88 -24.17
CA ARG A 99 -9.86 -16.91 -25.06
C ARG A 99 -9.80 -18.21 -24.27
N PHE A 100 -10.97 -18.64 -23.80
CA PHE A 100 -11.22 -19.78 -22.92
C PHE A 100 -10.91 -19.55 -21.44
N GLY A 101 -11.92 -19.85 -20.62
CA GLY A 101 -11.98 -19.49 -19.21
C GLY A 101 -11.07 -20.30 -18.30
N GLY A 102 -10.87 -19.77 -17.10
CA GLY A 102 -10.35 -20.48 -15.95
C GLY A 102 -8.82 -20.54 -15.88
N ASP A 103 -8.29 -20.01 -14.78
CA ASP A 103 -6.90 -20.18 -14.29
C ASP A 103 -5.81 -19.30 -14.93
N GLY A 104 -5.76 -18.04 -14.46
CA GLY A 104 -4.69 -17.09 -14.78
C GLY A 104 -3.41 -17.38 -14.01
N ARG A 105 -2.51 -18.18 -14.58
CA ARG A 105 -1.14 -18.35 -14.05
C ARG A 105 -0.30 -17.08 -14.26
N LEU A 106 0.19 -16.54 -13.14
CA LEU A 106 1.20 -15.47 -13.11
C LEU A 106 2.53 -15.99 -13.67
N ARG A 107 2.95 -15.49 -14.85
CA ARG A 107 4.32 -15.72 -15.35
C ARG A 107 5.18 -14.50 -15.05
N ARG A 108 6.22 -14.69 -14.25
CA ARG A 108 7.31 -13.72 -14.06
C ARG A 108 8.07 -13.60 -15.38
N LEU A 109 8.05 -12.41 -15.99
CA LEU A 109 8.88 -12.10 -17.15
C LEU A 109 10.32 -11.94 -16.65
N VAL A 110 11.24 -12.82 -17.07
CA VAL A 110 12.67 -12.58 -16.93
C VAL A 110 13.19 -12.30 -18.34
N ARG A 111 13.58 -11.04 -18.54
CA ARG A 111 14.17 -10.40 -19.73
C ARG A 111 13.35 -10.44 -21.02
#